data_AF-J2WTZ8-F1
#
_entry.id   AF-J2WTZ8-F1
#
_cell.length_a   1.000
_cell.length_b   1.000
_cell.length_c   1.000
_cell.angle_alpha   90.00
_cell.angle_beta   90.00
_cell.angle_gamma   90.00
#
_symmetry.space_group_name_H-M   'P 1'
#
loop_
_entity.id
_entity.type
_entity.pdbx_description
1 polymer ?
#
loop_
_entity_poly.entity_id
_entity_poly.type
_entity_poly.pdbx_seq_one_letter_code
_entity_poly.pdbx_strand_id
1 'polypeptide(L)'
;MTDRNTAFDKAMFDIYRRAKDEANYNANIFLQMLTDTGGMTTAKTLINAPKESDGYTALYLRGRLDLTVEAVVTESERWSSLFTEEEVAKAKKRLLKFQYKPTNWIA
;
A
#
# COMPACT_ATOMS: atom_id res chain seq x y z
N MET A 1 8.02 -20.26 -5.15
CA MET A 1 6.84 -19.46 -4.75
C MET A 1 7.16 -18.45 -3.64
N THR A 2 8.18 -18.69 -2.83
CA THR A 2 8.63 -17.81 -1.72
C THR A 2 9.17 -16.45 -2.17
N ASP A 3 9.77 -16.35 -3.36
CA ASP A 3 10.45 -15.13 -3.84
C ASP A 3 9.54 -13.91 -4.01
N ARG A 4 8.28 -14.11 -4.40
CA ARG A 4 7.36 -12.99 -4.67
C ARG A 4 6.85 -12.34 -3.38
N ASN A 5 6.53 -13.13 -2.37
CA ASN A 5 6.10 -12.60 -1.07
C ASN A 5 7.25 -11.86 -0.38
N THR A 6 8.46 -12.40 -0.40
CA THR A 6 9.64 -11.70 0.14
C THR A 6 9.93 -10.40 -0.61
N ALA A 7 9.75 -10.38 -1.93
CA ALA A 7 9.91 -9.15 -2.70
C ALA A 7 8.81 -8.12 -2.40
N PHE A 8 7.58 -8.57 -2.16
CA PHE A 8 6.48 -7.70 -1.74
C PHE A 8 6.71 -7.13 -0.33
N ASP A 9 7.20 -7.93 0.62
CA ASP A 9 7.58 -7.46 1.94
C ASP A 9 8.62 -6.35 1.86
N LYS A 10 9.66 -6.52 1.03
CA LYS A 10 10.65 -5.46 0.76
C LYS A 10 10.00 -4.19 0.21
N ALA A 11 9.05 -4.32 -0.73
CA ALA A 11 8.32 -3.17 -1.25
C ALA A 11 7.52 -2.43 -0.16
N MET A 12 6.95 -3.14 0.83
CA MET A 12 6.27 -2.52 1.97
C MET A 12 7.23 -1.75 2.88
N PHE A 13 8.42 -2.29 3.15
CA PHE A 13 9.46 -1.55 3.87
C PHE A 13 9.99 -0.35 3.06
N ASP A 14 10.08 -0.46 1.74
CA ASP A 14 10.51 0.64 0.89
C ASP A 14 9.51 1.80 0.90
N ILE A 15 8.19 1.56 0.82
CA ILE A 15 7.21 2.66 0.94
C ILE A 15 7.23 3.30 2.34
N TYR A 16 7.50 2.53 3.40
CA TYR A 16 7.71 3.09 4.75
C TYR A 16 8.93 4.02 4.76
N ARG A 17 10.08 3.58 4.24
CA ARG A 17 11.30 4.39 4.18
C ARG A 17 11.05 5.67 3.39
N ARG A 18 10.43 5.56 2.21
CA ARG A 18 10.10 6.71 1.37
C ARG A 18 9.09 7.65 2.05
N ALA A 19 8.13 7.13 2.81
CA ALA A 19 7.18 7.98 3.55
C ALA A 19 7.89 8.80 4.62
N LYS A 20 8.86 8.20 5.30
CA LYS A 20 9.70 8.88 6.28
C LYS A 20 10.59 9.93 5.62
N ASP A 21 11.33 9.55 4.58
CA ASP A 21 12.40 10.38 4.01
C ASP A 21 11.88 11.43 3.04
N GLU A 22 10.87 11.09 2.23
CA GLU A 22 10.35 11.95 1.15
C GLU A 22 9.05 12.68 1.54
N ALA A 23 8.31 12.17 2.52
CA ALA A 23 7.03 12.76 2.96
C ALA A 23 7.05 13.28 4.40
N ASN A 24 8.20 13.17 5.10
CA ASN A 24 8.35 13.51 6.52
C ASN A 24 7.22 12.91 7.38
N TYR A 25 6.86 11.65 7.10
CA TYR A 25 5.82 10.92 7.80
C TYR A 25 6.37 9.64 8.40
N ASN A 26 6.50 9.60 9.73
CA ASN A 26 6.94 8.40 10.43
C ASN A 26 5.75 7.52 10.82
N ALA A 27 5.45 6.52 9.98
CA ALA A 27 4.35 5.59 10.16
C ALA A 27 4.67 4.47 11.18
N ASN A 28 4.84 4.81 12.46
CA ASN A 28 5.23 3.85 13.50
C ASN A 28 4.32 2.61 13.59
N ILE A 29 3.00 2.80 13.48
CA ILE A 29 2.04 1.69 13.51
C ILE A 29 2.23 0.77 12.29
N PHE A 30 2.43 1.36 11.10
CA PHE A 30 2.68 0.59 9.90
C PHE A 30 3.99 -0.21 10.00
N LEU A 31 5.07 0.43 10.45
CA LEU A 31 6.34 -0.26 10.69
C LEU A 31 6.18 -1.44 11.66
N GLN A 32 5.45 -1.25 12.76
CA GLN A 32 5.17 -2.30 13.72
C GLN A 32 4.39 -3.47 13.09
N MET A 33 3.37 -3.18 12.29
CA MET A 33 2.63 -4.23 11.57
C MET A 33 3.53 -5.03 10.62
N LEU A 34 4.44 -4.35 9.92
CA LEU A 34 5.40 -4.99 9.02
C LEU A 34 6.37 -5.90 9.76
N THR A 35 6.87 -5.48 10.92
CA THR A 35 7.79 -6.29 11.73
C THR A 35 7.10 -7.50 12.36
N ASP A 36 5.84 -7.35 12.76
CA ASP A 36 5.13 -8.40 13.51
C ASP A 36 4.49 -9.45 12.59
N THR A 37 3.94 -9.02 11.45
CA THR A 37 3.08 -9.88 10.61
C THR A 37 3.52 -9.96 9.15
N GLY A 38 4.56 -9.21 8.76
CA GLY A 38 5.03 -9.12 7.39
C GLY A 38 4.19 -8.21 6.50
N GLY A 39 4.71 -7.89 5.32
CA GLY A 39 4.09 -6.98 4.37
C GLY A 39 2.84 -7.54 3.74
N MET A 40 2.82 -8.82 3.38
CA MET A 40 1.66 -9.44 2.75
C MET A 40 0.41 -9.42 3.65
N THR A 41 0.56 -9.84 4.91
CA THR A 41 -0.54 -9.85 5.89
C THR A 41 -1.00 -8.43 6.20
N THR A 42 -0.05 -7.51 6.43
CA THR A 42 -0.33 -6.09 6.67
C THR A 42 -1.13 -5.48 5.53
N ALA A 43 -0.72 -5.71 4.28
CA ALA A 43 -1.39 -5.17 3.11
C ALA A 43 -2.83 -5.66 2.99
N LYS A 44 -3.05 -6.97 3.16
CA LYS A 44 -4.40 -7.57 3.12
C LYS A 44 -5.30 -7.04 4.24
N THR A 45 -4.76 -6.89 5.46
CA THR A 45 -5.50 -6.30 6.58
C THR A 45 -5.94 -4.87 6.26
N LEU A 46 -5.03 -4.05 5.72
CA LEU A 46 -5.34 -2.65 5.42
C LEU A 46 -6.35 -2.53 4.26
N ILE A 47 -6.19 -3.28 3.18
CA ILE A 47 -7.10 -3.26 2.01
C ILE A 47 -8.51 -3.73 2.39
N ASN A 48 -8.63 -4.74 3.23
CA ASN A 48 -9.92 -5.30 3.63
C ASN A 48 -10.58 -4.58 4.81
N ALA A 49 -9.90 -3.61 5.43
CA ALA A 49 -10.50 -2.80 6.48
C ALA A 49 -11.75 -2.04 5.97
N PRO A 50 -12.76 -1.80 6.82
CA PRO A 50 -13.95 -1.04 6.41
C PRO A 50 -13.67 0.43 6.14
N LYS A 51 -12.58 0.97 6.69
CA LYS A 51 -12.15 2.37 6.55
C LYS A 51 -10.66 2.43 6.19
N GLU A 52 -10.29 3.54 5.55
CA GLU A 52 -8.89 3.87 5.28
C GLU A 52 -8.12 4.04 6.59
N SER A 53 -6.84 3.70 6.60
CA SER A 53 -6.01 3.85 7.80
C SER A 53 -5.63 5.32 8.03
N ASP A 54 -5.25 5.63 9.27
CA ASP A 54 -4.71 6.96 9.59
C ASP A 54 -3.45 7.26 8.76
N GLY A 55 -2.63 6.24 8.48
CA GLY A 55 -1.47 6.36 7.60
C GLY A 55 -1.82 6.70 6.16
N TYR A 56 -2.90 6.12 5.64
CA TYR A 56 -3.44 6.48 4.32
C TYR A 56 -3.84 7.95 4.28
N THR A 57 -4.60 8.40 5.29
CA THR A 57 -5.03 9.81 5.39
C THR A 57 -3.83 10.76 5.53
N ALA A 58 -2.84 10.40 6.33
CA ALA A 58 -1.63 11.19 6.52
C ALA A 58 -0.82 11.35 5.23
N LEU A 59 -0.75 10.31 4.41
CA LEU A 59 -0.09 10.33 3.10
C LEU A 59 -0.91 11.09 2.05
N TYR A 60 -2.24 10.98 2.08
CA TYR A 60 -3.13 11.79 1.25
C TYR A 60 -2.92 13.29 1.47
N LEU A 61 -2.91 13.74 2.73
CA LEU A 61 -2.69 15.15 3.08
C LEU A 61 -1.31 15.68 2.66
N ARG A 62 -0.37 14.77 2.37
CA ARG A 62 0.98 15.08 1.87
C ARG A 62 1.10 14.95 0.36
N GLY A 63 0.04 14.57 -0.35
CA GLY A 63 0.09 14.29 -1.78
C GLY A 63 0.92 13.05 -2.14
N ARG A 64 1.12 12.13 -1.19
CA ARG A 64 1.99 10.95 -1.32
C ARG A 64 1.22 9.64 -1.27
N LEU A 65 0.06 9.60 -1.92
CA LEU A 65 -0.72 8.38 -2.06
C LEU A 65 0.03 7.27 -2.83
N ASP A 66 1.04 7.62 -3.63
CA ASP A 66 1.97 6.68 -4.26
C ASP A 66 2.73 5.80 -3.25
N LEU A 67 2.81 6.23 -1.99
CA LEU A 67 3.45 5.50 -0.90
C LEU A 67 2.47 4.69 -0.03
N THR A 68 1.27 4.45 -0.53
CA THR A 68 0.27 3.60 0.13
C THR A 68 0.33 2.16 -0.37
N VAL A 69 -0.20 1.24 0.44
CA VAL A 69 -0.38 -0.15 0.03
C VAL A 69 -1.25 -0.24 -1.22
N GLU A 70 -2.32 0.54 -1.26
CA GLU A 70 -3.26 0.57 -2.38
C GLU A 70 -2.57 0.96 -3.69
N ALA A 71 -1.71 1.98 -3.68
CA ALA A 71 -0.96 2.36 -4.87
C ALA A 71 -0.02 1.23 -5.33
N VAL A 72 0.76 0.65 -4.41
CA VAL A 72 1.68 -0.45 -4.74
C VAL A 72 0.94 -1.64 -5.37
N VAL A 73 -0.21 -2.03 -4.82
CA VAL A 73 -0.98 -3.18 -5.31
C VAL A 73 -1.64 -2.90 -6.67
N THR A 74 -2.02 -1.66 -6.95
CA THR A 74 -2.80 -1.31 -8.15
C THR A 74 -1.95 -0.83 -9.32
N GLU A 75 -0.72 -0.37 -9.10
CA GLU A 75 0.17 0.14 -10.14
C GLU A 75 1.15 -0.89 -10.72
N SER A 76 1.23 -2.09 -10.13
CA SER A 76 2.19 -3.13 -10.53
C SER A 76 1.51 -4.48 -10.69
N GLU A 77 1.50 -5.00 -11.92
CA GLU A 77 0.89 -6.31 -12.25
C GLU A 77 1.55 -7.45 -11.46
N ARG A 78 2.85 -7.30 -11.19
CA ARG A 78 3.59 -8.21 -10.32
C ARG A 78 2.96 -8.31 -8.93
N TRP A 79 2.46 -7.20 -8.38
CA TRP A 79 1.88 -7.14 -7.05
C TRP A 79 0.39 -7.46 -7.06
N SER A 80 -0.38 -6.95 -8.03
CA SER A 80 -1.81 -7.25 -8.14
C SER A 80 -2.08 -8.76 -8.22
N SER A 81 -1.19 -9.54 -8.85
CA SER A 81 -1.29 -11.01 -8.93
C SER A 81 -1.20 -11.74 -7.58
N LEU A 82 -0.81 -11.07 -6.49
CA LEU A 82 -0.77 -11.61 -5.13
C LEU A 82 -2.10 -11.41 -4.36
N PHE A 83 -3.01 -10.61 -4.92
CA PHE A 83 -4.28 -10.22 -4.33
C PHE A 83 -5.44 -10.73 -5.19
N THR A 84 -6.62 -10.82 -4.59
CA THR A 84 -7.83 -11.13 -5.36
C THR A 84 -8.28 -9.92 -6.17
N GLU A 85 -9.05 -10.16 -7.23
CA GLU A 85 -9.65 -9.07 -8.01
C GLU A 85 -10.48 -8.12 -7.14
N GLU A 86 -11.17 -8.65 -6.12
CA GLU A 86 -11.93 -7.86 -5.16
C GLU A 86 -11.03 -6.94 -4.31
N GLU A 87 -9.89 -7.45 -3.83
CA GLU A 87 -8.91 -6.68 -3.06
C GLU A 87 -8.31 -5.55 -3.92
N VAL A 88 -7.93 -5.85 -5.17
CA VAL A 88 -7.42 -4.85 -6.12
C VAL A 88 -8.51 -3.82 -6.43
N ALA A 89 -9.76 -4.22 -6.62
CA ALA A 89 -10.88 -3.32 -6.87
C ALA A 89 -11.15 -2.39 -5.67
N LYS A 90 -11.06 -2.90 -4.43
CA LYS A 90 -11.17 -2.09 -3.21
C LYS A 90 -10.06 -1.04 -3.13
N ALA A 91 -8.82 -1.44 -3.39
CA ALA A 91 -7.68 -0.53 -3.43
C ALA A 91 -7.86 0.56 -4.51
N LYS A 92 -8.24 0.19 -5.73
CA LYS A 92 -8.53 1.13 -6.83
C LYS A 92 -9.65 2.11 -6.42
N LYS A 93 -10.73 1.62 -5.84
CA LYS A 93 -11.87 2.45 -5.39
C LYS A 93 -11.45 3.48 -4.35
N ARG A 94 -10.61 3.12 -3.38
CA ARG A 94 -10.07 4.05 -2.38
C ARG A 94 -9.21 5.13 -3.03
N LEU A 95 -8.28 4.76 -3.90
CA LEU A 95 -7.44 5.73 -4.61
C LEU A 95 -8.27 6.73 -5.42
N LEU A 96 -9.27 6.24 -6.16
CA LEU A 96 -10.20 7.07 -6.94
C LEU A 96 -11.01 8.04 -6.07
N LYS A 97 -11.48 7.58 -4.90
CA LYS A 97 -12.23 8.42 -3.93
C LYS A 97 -11.43 9.64 -3.49
N PHE A 98 -10.10 9.52 -3.41
CA PHE A 98 -9.19 10.60 -3.03
C PHE A 98 -8.53 11.27 -4.25
N GLN A 99 -9.13 11.11 -5.45
CA GLN A 99 -8.68 11.72 -6.71
C GLN A 99 -7.22 11.40 -7.08
N TYR A 100 -6.71 10.24 -6.62
CA TYR A 100 -5.39 9.79 -7.01
C TYR A 100 -5.33 9.54 -8.51
N LYS A 101 -4.30 10.09 -9.16
CA LYS A 101 -3.99 9.85 -10.56
C LYS A 101 -2.80 8.91 -10.63
N PRO A 102 -3.03 7.63 -10.91
CA PRO A 102 -1.94 6.67 -10.99
C PRO A 102 -1.12 6.93 -12.25
N THR A 103 0.16 6.57 -12.15
CA THR A 103 1.09 6.73 -13.26
C THR A 103 0.94 5.59 -14.27
N ASN A 104 0.55 4.39 -13.81
CA ASN A 104 0.25 3.21 -14.63
C ASN A 104 -0.90 2.41 -14.00
N TRP A 105 -2.14 2.58 -14.48
CA TRP A 105 -3.21 1.64 -14.13
C TRP A 105 -3.02 0.33 -14.87
N ILE A 106 -3.10 -0.79 -14.15
CA ILE A 106 -3.31 -2.09 -14.77
C ILE A 106 -4.79 -2.14 -15.19
N ALA A 107 -5.04 -2.43 -16.47
CA ALA A 107 -6.37 -2.57 -17.05
C ALA A 107 -7.19 -3.66 -16.34
#